data_AF-Q8UWH6-F1
#
_entry.id   AF-Q8UWH6-F1
#
_cell.length_a   1.000
_cell.length_b   1.000
_cell.length_c   1.000
_cell.angle_alpha   90.00
_cell.angle_beta   90.00
_cell.angle_gamma   90.00
#
_symmetry.space_group_name_H-M   'P 1'
#
loop_
_entity.id
_entity.type
_entity.pdbx_description
1 polymer ?
#
loop_
_entity_poly.entity_id
_entity_poly.type
_entity_poly.pdbx_seq_one_letter_code
_entity_poly.pdbx_strand_id
1 'polypeptide(L)'
;EIRNAKSLSYIDPEAFKNLPNLKYLGIFNTGLTIFPDLTNIHSDDMNFILEIADHPYISEVPANSFRGITNQVLTVMLYSNGFTDIQHHAFNGTKLDAVYLHRNKRLTKMDERTFAGTVSGPMLLDVSLTGVSSLPTAGLESLRELMARNAWNLKKLPPIKTFKHLVTADLTYPSLCCGFKNLKKKRGYLEYIICNLTAFYDQHQKRSVGPLRVPSLQIDPVSDTAADRRQKRSVGPLTVPSLQEGPMGDAADQQPSEVGFRDGVFRDTQGDPRRDFQSSLHYHAYFGGQPDDDVGFGETLKNP
;
A
#
# COMPACT_ATOMS: atom_id res chain seq x y z
N GLU A 1 -5.55 -19.76 13.15
CA GLU A 1 -4.45 -18.80 13.43
C GLU A 1 -3.59 -19.34 14.57
N ILE A 2 -2.30 -19.03 14.57
CA ILE A 2 -1.35 -19.31 15.66
C ILE A 2 -0.79 -17.97 16.12
N ARG A 3 -1.04 -17.57 17.37
CA ARG A 3 -0.61 -16.27 17.91
C ARG A 3 0.03 -16.41 19.28
N ASN A 4 1.02 -15.57 19.57
CA ASN A 4 1.63 -15.39 20.90
C ASN A 4 2.22 -16.67 21.53
N ALA A 5 2.59 -17.64 20.70
CA ALA A 5 3.23 -18.88 21.13
C ALA A 5 4.76 -18.71 21.13
N LYS A 6 5.29 -17.95 22.10
CA LYS A 6 6.73 -17.59 22.16
C LYS A 6 7.67 -18.80 22.28
N SER A 7 7.19 -19.91 22.82
CA SER A 7 7.96 -21.16 22.94
C SER A 7 7.84 -22.06 21.70
N LEU A 8 6.97 -21.73 20.74
CA LEU A 8 6.85 -22.47 19.49
C LEU A 8 8.05 -22.15 18.60
N SER A 9 9.05 -23.04 18.61
CA SER A 9 10.29 -22.89 17.85
C SER A 9 10.33 -23.73 16.57
N TYR A 10 9.39 -24.66 16.40
CA TYR A 10 9.33 -25.57 15.27
C TYR A 10 7.88 -25.90 14.92
N ILE A 11 7.57 -25.94 13.63
CA ILE A 11 6.32 -26.48 13.08
C ILE A 11 6.72 -27.63 12.17
N ASP A 12 6.10 -28.78 12.38
CA ASP A 12 6.37 -29.95 11.55
C ASP A 12 5.86 -29.73 10.10
N PRO A 13 6.61 -30.12 9.06
CA PRO A 13 6.20 -29.98 7.67
C PRO A 13 4.84 -30.62 7.32
N GLU A 14 4.41 -31.63 8.08
CA GLU A 14 3.12 -32.30 7.89
C GLU A 14 2.00 -31.66 8.74
N ALA A 15 2.30 -30.63 9.54
CA ALA A 15 1.31 -29.97 10.40
C ALA A 15 0.20 -29.27 9.60
N PHE A 16 0.51 -28.79 8.41
CA PHE A 16 -0.45 -28.15 7.50
C PHE A 16 -0.59 -28.96 6.21
N LYS A 17 -1.37 -30.03 6.27
CA LYS A 17 -1.57 -30.95 5.14
C LYS A 17 -3.02 -30.99 4.68
N ASN A 18 -3.24 -30.86 3.36
CA ASN A 18 -4.53 -31.07 2.69
C ASN A 18 -5.69 -30.34 3.37
N LEU A 19 -5.62 -29.00 3.35
CA LEU A 19 -6.60 -28.12 3.96
C LEU A 19 -7.38 -27.36 2.86
N PRO A 20 -8.23 -28.03 2.06
CA PRO A 20 -8.86 -27.45 0.87
C PRO A 20 -9.79 -26.28 1.19
N ASN A 21 -10.40 -26.27 2.37
CA ASN A 21 -11.32 -25.22 2.83
C ASN A 21 -10.62 -24.09 3.61
N LEU A 22 -9.29 -24.15 3.77
CA LEU A 22 -8.55 -23.14 4.52
C LEU A 22 -8.52 -21.86 3.71
N LYS A 23 -9.03 -20.76 4.27
CA LYS A 23 -9.09 -19.46 3.59
C LYS A 23 -7.99 -18.51 4.01
N TYR A 24 -7.59 -18.66 5.27
CA TYR A 24 -6.66 -17.76 5.94
C TYR A 24 -5.75 -18.57 6.86
N LEU A 25 -4.44 -18.38 6.71
CA LEU A 25 -3.44 -18.88 7.63
C LEU A 25 -2.65 -17.71 8.20
N GLY A 26 -2.82 -17.48 9.49
CA GLY A 26 -2.12 -16.45 10.22
C GLY A 26 -1.18 -17.06 11.26
N ILE A 27 0.11 -16.71 11.21
CA ILE A 27 1.13 -17.09 12.20
C ILE A 27 1.76 -15.80 12.73
N PHE A 28 1.74 -15.58 14.05
CA PHE A 28 2.15 -14.31 14.64
C PHE A 28 2.89 -14.48 15.95
N ASN A 29 3.96 -13.69 16.12
CA ASN A 29 4.64 -13.53 17.40
C ASN A 29 4.96 -14.88 18.06
N THR A 30 5.63 -15.74 17.30
CA THR A 30 6.07 -17.06 17.77
C THR A 30 7.59 -17.10 17.92
N GLY A 31 8.10 -18.18 18.53
CA GLY A 31 9.53 -18.43 18.69
C GLY A 31 10.22 -19.02 17.46
N LEU A 32 9.57 -19.03 16.30
CA LEU A 32 10.11 -19.64 15.08
C LEU A 32 11.39 -18.93 14.64
N THR A 33 12.40 -19.74 14.33
CA THR A 33 13.68 -19.30 13.78
C THR A 33 13.83 -19.67 12.30
N ILE A 34 13.03 -20.61 11.82
CA ILE A 34 13.03 -21.12 10.45
C ILE A 34 11.67 -20.82 9.81
N PHE A 35 11.67 -20.49 8.53
CA PHE A 35 10.43 -20.31 7.76
C PHE A 35 9.65 -21.64 7.72
N PRO A 36 8.36 -21.66 8.07
CA PRO A 36 7.59 -22.91 8.12
C PRO A 36 7.41 -23.51 6.72
N ASP A 37 7.39 -24.84 6.63
CA ASP A 37 7.03 -25.51 5.38
C ASP A 37 5.51 -25.44 5.18
N LEU A 38 5.10 -24.83 4.07
CA LEU A 38 3.70 -24.57 3.70
C LEU A 38 3.29 -25.34 2.44
N THR A 39 4.17 -26.20 1.91
CA THR A 39 4.03 -26.79 0.58
C THR A 39 2.86 -27.78 0.46
N ASN A 40 2.44 -28.34 1.59
CA ASN A 40 1.40 -29.38 1.67
C ASN A 40 -0.02 -28.84 1.98
N ILE A 41 -0.21 -27.51 2.05
CA ILE A 41 -1.51 -26.93 2.43
C ILE A 41 -2.61 -27.26 1.42
N HIS A 42 -2.36 -27.09 0.11
CA HIS A 42 -3.29 -27.39 -0.97
C HIS A 42 -4.72 -26.83 -0.76
N SER A 43 -4.83 -25.52 -0.48
CA SER A 43 -6.12 -24.85 -0.37
C SER A 43 -6.77 -24.61 -1.74
N ASP A 44 -8.09 -24.79 -1.82
CA ASP A 44 -8.93 -24.52 -2.98
C ASP A 44 -9.69 -23.19 -2.87
N ASP A 45 -9.49 -22.40 -1.80
CA ASP A 45 -10.13 -21.09 -1.67
C ASP A 45 -9.64 -20.13 -2.75
N MET A 46 -10.57 -19.41 -3.38
CA MET A 46 -10.27 -18.55 -4.53
C MET A 46 -9.31 -17.40 -4.20
N ASN A 47 -9.33 -16.91 -2.96
CA ASN A 47 -8.55 -15.78 -2.49
C ASN A 47 -7.89 -16.12 -1.15
N PHE A 48 -6.91 -17.03 -1.19
CA PHE A 48 -6.20 -17.46 0.00
C PHE A 48 -5.30 -16.35 0.53
N ILE A 49 -5.36 -16.12 1.85
CA ILE A 49 -4.52 -15.12 2.52
C ILE A 49 -3.56 -15.83 3.48
N LEU A 50 -2.26 -15.61 3.27
CA LEU A 50 -1.21 -16.02 4.18
C LEU A 50 -0.65 -14.80 4.90
N GLU A 51 -0.64 -14.83 6.22
CA GLU A 51 -0.10 -13.77 7.05
C GLU A 51 0.92 -14.32 8.06
N ILE A 52 2.17 -13.92 7.92
CA ILE A 52 3.28 -14.28 8.82
C ILE A 52 3.90 -12.98 9.29
N ALA A 53 3.73 -12.65 10.56
CA ALA A 53 4.23 -11.39 11.10
C ALA A 53 4.83 -11.50 12.50
N ASP A 54 5.66 -10.53 12.85
CA ASP A 54 6.30 -10.41 14.17
C ASP A 54 7.21 -11.58 14.54
N HIS A 55 7.95 -12.15 13.57
CA HIS A 55 8.99 -13.15 13.80
C HIS A 55 10.39 -12.56 13.70
N PRO A 56 10.99 -12.07 14.80
CA PRO A 56 12.28 -11.38 14.76
C PRO A 56 13.47 -12.30 14.42
N TYR A 57 13.30 -13.62 14.52
CA TYR A 57 14.39 -14.59 14.34
C TYR A 57 14.36 -15.35 13.01
N ILE A 58 13.29 -15.24 12.22
CA ILE A 58 13.29 -15.80 10.86
C ILE A 58 14.09 -14.87 9.96
N SER A 59 15.21 -15.36 9.43
CA SER A 59 16.18 -14.57 8.67
C SER A 59 15.94 -14.53 7.17
N GLU A 60 15.24 -15.51 6.62
CA GLU A 60 15.09 -15.60 5.16
C GLU A 60 13.74 -16.17 4.74
N VAL A 61 13.36 -15.86 3.50
CA VAL A 61 12.29 -16.56 2.78
C VAL A 61 12.96 -17.49 1.77
N PRO A 62 12.96 -18.82 2.01
CA PRO A 62 13.59 -19.79 1.13
C PRO A 62 12.98 -19.87 -0.27
N ALA A 63 13.72 -20.45 -1.21
CA ALA A 63 13.18 -20.80 -2.53
C ALA A 63 11.97 -21.74 -2.42
N ASN A 64 10.96 -21.53 -3.27
CA ASN A 64 9.74 -22.35 -3.34
C ASN A 64 8.89 -22.39 -2.06
N SER A 65 9.06 -21.45 -1.13
CA SER A 65 8.36 -21.42 0.17
C SER A 65 6.83 -21.47 0.07
N PHE A 66 6.27 -20.98 -1.04
CA PHE A 66 4.82 -20.90 -1.25
C PHE A 66 4.31 -21.91 -2.29
N ARG A 67 5.17 -22.80 -2.79
CA ARG A 67 4.79 -23.74 -3.84
C ARG A 67 3.82 -24.78 -3.29
N GLY A 68 2.66 -24.95 -3.92
CA GLY A 68 1.66 -25.93 -3.49
C GLY A 68 0.70 -25.45 -2.42
N ILE A 69 0.85 -24.21 -1.91
CA ILE A 69 -0.06 -23.65 -0.90
C ILE A 69 -1.50 -23.53 -1.41
N THR A 70 -1.67 -23.06 -2.65
CA THR A 70 -2.94 -22.99 -3.38
C THR A 70 -2.68 -22.94 -4.89
N ASN A 71 -3.63 -23.42 -5.68
CA ASN A 71 -3.67 -23.22 -7.14
C ASN A 71 -4.46 -21.96 -7.55
N GLN A 72 -5.04 -21.27 -6.57
CA GLN A 72 -5.83 -20.06 -6.75
C GLN A 72 -5.01 -18.80 -6.44
N VAL A 73 -5.68 -17.65 -6.32
CA VAL A 73 -5.04 -16.38 -6.05
C VAL A 73 -4.58 -16.32 -4.59
N LEU A 74 -3.35 -15.85 -4.40
CA LEU A 74 -2.66 -15.80 -3.12
C LEU A 74 -2.28 -14.36 -2.77
N THR A 75 -2.68 -13.94 -1.56
CA THR A 75 -2.18 -12.72 -0.91
C THR A 75 -1.20 -13.10 0.18
N VAL A 76 0.01 -12.54 0.11
CA VAL A 76 1.13 -12.88 0.99
C VAL A 76 1.51 -11.66 1.83
N MET A 77 1.27 -11.74 3.13
CA MET A 77 1.56 -10.68 4.10
C MET A 77 2.70 -11.12 5.01
N LEU A 78 3.92 -10.68 4.75
CA LEU A 78 5.12 -11.08 5.48
C LEU A 78 5.79 -9.89 6.16
N TYR A 79 5.03 -9.07 6.88
CA TYR A 79 5.52 -7.83 7.44
C TYR A 79 6.07 -7.96 8.87
N SER A 80 6.88 -6.99 9.29
CA SER A 80 7.44 -6.92 10.67
C SER A 80 8.23 -8.17 11.10
N ASN A 81 8.87 -8.88 10.18
CA ASN A 81 9.71 -10.03 10.48
C ASN A 81 11.21 -9.65 10.50
N GLY A 82 12.01 -10.64 10.88
CA GLY A 82 13.46 -10.57 10.95
C GLY A 82 14.20 -10.74 9.63
N PHE A 83 13.51 -10.80 8.48
CA PHE A 83 14.13 -11.19 7.22
C PHE A 83 15.30 -10.28 6.84
N THR A 84 16.35 -10.90 6.30
CA THR A 84 17.54 -10.26 5.72
C THR A 84 17.64 -10.52 4.22
N ASP A 85 17.11 -11.66 3.76
CA ASP A 85 17.21 -12.15 2.38
C ASP A 85 15.88 -12.78 1.92
N ILE A 86 15.54 -12.57 0.64
CA ILE A 86 14.50 -13.33 -0.07
C ILE A 86 15.20 -14.03 -1.24
N GLN A 87 15.16 -15.36 -1.21
CA GLN A 87 15.88 -16.19 -2.15
C GLN A 87 15.22 -16.22 -3.54
N HIS A 88 15.99 -16.67 -4.53
CA HIS A 88 15.50 -16.97 -5.88
C HIS A 88 14.27 -17.89 -5.84
N HIS A 89 13.32 -17.69 -6.75
CA HIS A 89 12.13 -18.55 -6.90
C HIS A 89 11.30 -18.70 -5.60
N ALA A 90 11.38 -17.76 -4.65
CA ALA A 90 10.60 -17.81 -3.42
C ALA A 90 9.09 -18.00 -3.69
N PHE A 91 8.56 -17.31 -4.72
CA PHE A 91 7.14 -17.34 -5.10
C PHE A 91 6.82 -18.25 -6.31
N ASN A 92 7.71 -19.18 -6.64
CA ASN A 92 7.54 -20.06 -7.80
C ASN A 92 6.23 -20.88 -7.73
N GLY A 93 5.51 -20.96 -8.86
CA GLY A 93 4.28 -21.73 -8.99
C GLY A 93 3.04 -21.07 -8.37
N THR A 94 3.11 -19.82 -7.95
CA THR A 94 1.99 -19.10 -7.31
C THR A 94 1.29 -18.11 -8.25
N LYS A 95 0.01 -17.83 -7.99
CA LYS A 95 -0.73 -16.72 -8.60
C LYS A 95 -0.88 -15.61 -7.55
N LEU A 96 -0.08 -14.56 -7.64
CA LEU A 96 -0.01 -13.52 -6.62
C LEU A 96 -0.97 -12.37 -6.90
N ASP A 97 -1.78 -12.00 -5.90
CA ASP A 97 -2.48 -10.71 -5.90
C ASP A 97 -1.61 -9.63 -5.27
N ALA A 98 -1.31 -9.76 -3.99
CA ALA A 98 -0.51 -8.79 -3.25
C ALA A 98 0.61 -9.46 -2.45
N VAL A 99 1.76 -8.78 -2.40
CA VAL A 99 2.92 -9.16 -1.58
C VAL A 99 3.32 -7.99 -0.70
N TYR A 100 3.11 -8.14 0.61
CA TYR A 100 3.48 -7.14 1.62
C TYR A 100 4.74 -7.60 2.35
N LEU A 101 5.81 -6.84 2.19
CA LEU A 101 7.12 -7.04 2.83
C LEU A 101 7.48 -5.87 3.74
N HIS A 102 6.51 -5.01 4.05
CA HIS A 102 6.80 -3.79 4.78
C HIS A 102 7.31 -4.06 6.20
N ARG A 103 8.03 -3.09 6.78
CA ARG A 103 8.58 -3.16 8.16
C ARG A 103 9.61 -4.28 8.41
N ASN A 104 10.06 -4.98 7.37
CA ASN A 104 11.23 -5.86 7.47
C ASN A 104 12.53 -5.02 7.40
N LYS A 105 12.88 -4.34 8.49
CA LYS A 105 13.98 -3.34 8.51
C LYS A 105 15.34 -3.91 8.12
N ARG A 106 15.57 -5.20 8.39
CA ARG A 106 16.85 -5.88 8.09
C ARG A 106 16.89 -6.48 6.68
N LEU A 107 15.78 -6.45 5.94
CA LEU A 107 15.68 -7.02 4.60
C LEU A 107 16.47 -6.13 3.65
N THR A 108 17.62 -6.61 3.20
CA THR A 108 18.56 -5.84 2.36
C THR A 108 18.73 -6.44 0.98
N LYS A 109 18.47 -7.75 0.86
CA LYS A 109 18.63 -8.53 -0.37
C LYS A 109 17.30 -9.11 -0.82
N MET A 110 17.02 -8.95 -2.10
CA MET A 110 15.91 -9.57 -2.80
C MET A 110 16.49 -10.09 -4.11
N ASP A 111 16.49 -11.40 -4.32
CA ASP A 111 17.10 -12.02 -5.49
C ASP A 111 16.42 -11.56 -6.78
N GLU A 112 17.19 -11.40 -7.85
CA GLU A 112 16.71 -10.99 -9.17
C GLU A 112 15.63 -11.95 -9.74
N ARG A 113 15.66 -13.21 -9.33
CA ARG A 113 14.71 -14.26 -9.72
C ARG A 113 13.67 -14.54 -8.64
N THR A 114 13.44 -13.63 -7.69
CA THR A 114 12.44 -13.80 -6.60
C THR A 114 11.05 -14.16 -7.14
N PHE A 115 10.61 -13.47 -8.20
CA PHE A 115 9.32 -13.70 -8.88
C PHE A 115 9.44 -14.61 -10.10
N ALA A 116 10.58 -15.26 -10.33
CA ALA A 116 10.70 -16.20 -11.44
C ALA A 116 9.82 -17.43 -11.20
N GLY A 117 9.05 -17.81 -12.23
CA GLY A 117 8.12 -18.94 -12.17
C GLY A 117 6.78 -18.64 -11.49
N THR A 118 6.48 -17.38 -11.14
CA THR A 118 5.10 -17.00 -10.79
C THR A 118 4.19 -17.22 -11.99
N VAL A 119 3.00 -17.77 -11.76
CA VAL A 119 2.01 -18.01 -12.81
C VAL A 119 1.37 -16.68 -13.23
N SER A 120 1.14 -15.79 -12.26
CA SER A 120 0.66 -14.43 -12.48
C SER A 120 1.00 -13.54 -11.28
N GLY A 121 1.07 -12.23 -11.51
CA GLY A 121 1.33 -11.24 -10.46
C GLY A 121 2.81 -11.10 -10.07
N PRO A 122 3.10 -10.37 -8.98
CA PRO A 122 2.14 -9.69 -8.09
C PRO A 122 1.46 -8.47 -8.74
N MET A 123 0.23 -8.16 -8.35
CA MET A 123 -0.48 -6.93 -8.72
C MET A 123 -0.13 -5.77 -7.76
N LEU A 124 0.15 -6.07 -6.49
CA LEU A 124 0.64 -5.11 -5.50
C LEU A 124 1.94 -5.62 -4.85
N LEU A 125 2.92 -4.73 -4.72
CA LEU A 125 4.16 -4.99 -3.99
C LEU A 125 4.43 -3.85 -3.01
N ASP A 126 4.49 -4.17 -1.72
CA ASP A 126 4.86 -3.21 -0.68
C ASP A 126 6.21 -3.60 -0.04
N VAL A 127 7.24 -2.80 -0.30
CA VAL A 127 8.58 -2.90 0.28
C VAL A 127 8.88 -1.72 1.21
N SER A 128 7.86 -1.04 1.71
CA SER A 128 8.01 0.12 2.61
C SER A 128 8.73 -0.25 3.91
N LEU A 129 9.54 0.66 4.45
CA LEU A 129 10.27 0.45 5.71
C LEU A 129 11.18 -0.80 5.68
N THR A 130 11.74 -1.12 4.51
CA THR A 130 12.76 -2.16 4.33
C THR A 130 14.12 -1.54 3.99
N GLY A 131 15.18 -2.34 4.08
CA GLY A 131 16.54 -1.96 3.74
C GLY A 131 16.96 -2.33 2.31
N VAL A 132 16.02 -2.74 1.45
CA VAL A 132 16.33 -3.24 0.10
C VAL A 132 16.98 -2.17 -0.75
N SER A 133 18.00 -2.56 -1.51
CA SER A 133 18.77 -1.64 -2.35
C SER A 133 18.35 -1.64 -3.82
N SER A 134 17.67 -2.70 -4.27
CA SER A 134 17.18 -2.89 -5.62
C SER A 134 15.94 -3.79 -5.61
N LEU A 135 15.15 -3.71 -6.69
CA LEU A 135 14.03 -4.62 -6.96
C LEU A 135 14.40 -5.52 -8.14
N PRO A 136 13.78 -6.70 -8.27
CA PRO A 136 13.91 -7.57 -9.44
C PRO A 136 13.54 -6.84 -10.74
N THR A 137 14.29 -7.08 -11.81
CA THR A 137 14.02 -6.52 -13.14
C THR A 137 13.04 -7.37 -13.97
N ALA A 138 12.76 -8.60 -13.54
CA ALA A 138 11.81 -9.53 -14.15
C ALA A 138 10.70 -9.94 -13.17
N GLY A 139 9.54 -10.35 -13.71
CA GLY A 139 8.40 -10.85 -12.92
C GLY A 139 7.54 -9.77 -12.27
N LEU A 140 7.77 -8.48 -12.61
CA LEU A 140 6.96 -7.35 -12.17
C LEU A 140 6.08 -6.77 -13.30
N GLU A 141 5.88 -7.51 -14.40
CA GLU A 141 5.11 -6.99 -15.54
C GLU A 141 3.64 -6.72 -15.19
N SER A 142 3.07 -7.53 -14.30
CA SER A 142 1.68 -7.45 -13.86
C SER A 142 1.44 -6.43 -12.76
N LEU A 143 2.50 -5.80 -12.23
CA LEU A 143 2.43 -4.91 -11.08
C LEU A 143 1.62 -3.66 -11.41
N ARG A 144 0.62 -3.38 -10.59
CA ARG A 144 -0.26 -2.20 -10.68
C ARG A 144 0.03 -1.18 -9.59
N GLU A 145 0.44 -1.64 -8.42
CA GLU A 145 0.74 -0.80 -7.27
C GLU A 145 2.09 -1.15 -6.66
N LEU A 146 2.97 -0.15 -6.56
CA LEU A 146 4.26 -0.26 -5.90
C LEU A 146 4.31 0.70 -4.72
N MET A 147 4.54 0.17 -3.52
CA MET A 147 4.76 0.95 -2.31
C MET A 147 6.19 0.74 -1.81
N ALA A 148 6.93 1.83 -1.66
CA ALA A 148 8.31 1.87 -1.19
C ALA A 148 8.53 3.12 -0.34
N ARG A 149 7.67 3.33 0.66
CA ARG A 149 7.78 4.44 1.62
C ARG A 149 8.90 4.17 2.62
N ASN A 150 9.71 5.17 2.94
CA ASN A 150 10.83 5.04 3.87
C ASN A 150 11.81 3.88 3.56
N ALA A 151 11.99 3.55 2.29
CA ALA A 151 12.94 2.57 1.76
C ALA A 151 14.20 3.30 1.26
N TRP A 152 14.96 3.90 2.18
CA TRP A 152 16.07 4.82 1.87
C TRP A 152 17.25 4.19 1.11
N ASN A 153 17.40 2.87 1.16
CA ASN A 153 18.43 2.18 0.39
C ASN A 153 18.03 1.96 -1.07
N LEU A 154 16.73 2.06 -1.40
CA LEU A 154 16.20 1.88 -2.75
C LEU A 154 16.41 3.16 -3.56
N LYS A 155 17.64 3.35 -4.02
CA LYS A 155 18.07 4.56 -4.76
C LYS A 155 17.76 4.48 -6.26
N LYS A 156 17.46 3.30 -6.78
CA LYS A 156 17.19 3.05 -8.19
C LYS A 156 16.03 2.07 -8.31
N LEU A 157 15.23 2.27 -9.35
CA LEU A 157 14.20 1.32 -9.76
C LEU A 157 14.66 0.53 -10.98
N PRO A 158 14.07 -0.65 -11.20
CA PRO A 158 14.18 -1.35 -12.47
C PRO A 158 13.84 -0.45 -13.66
N PRO A 159 14.31 -0.78 -14.86
CA PRO A 159 13.90 -0.09 -16.08
C PRO A 159 12.37 -0.04 -16.14
N ILE A 160 11.84 1.12 -16.48
CA ILE A 160 10.40 1.33 -16.51
C ILE A 160 9.66 0.31 -17.39
N LYS A 161 10.30 -0.20 -18.45
CA LYS A 161 9.75 -1.23 -19.34
C LYS A 161 9.35 -2.52 -18.60
N THR A 162 9.94 -2.76 -17.42
CA THR A 162 9.54 -3.85 -16.50
C THR A 162 8.12 -3.63 -15.99
N PHE A 163 7.69 -2.39 -15.75
CA PHE A 163 6.41 -2.01 -15.17
C PHE A 163 5.34 -1.73 -16.24
N LYS A 164 4.84 -2.78 -16.91
CA LYS A 164 3.90 -2.63 -18.04
C LYS A 164 2.51 -2.13 -17.64
N HIS A 165 2.06 -2.47 -16.42
CA HIS A 165 0.70 -2.20 -15.96
C HIS A 165 0.64 -1.32 -14.71
N LEU A 166 1.76 -0.68 -14.34
CA LEU A 166 1.84 0.12 -13.13
C LEU A 166 0.94 1.35 -13.22
N VAL A 167 0.09 1.53 -12.22
CA VAL A 167 -0.88 2.62 -12.11
C VAL A 167 -0.46 3.56 -10.99
N THR A 168 -0.07 3.00 -9.84
CA THR A 168 0.24 3.74 -8.62
C THR A 168 1.64 3.39 -8.15
N ALA A 169 2.45 4.41 -7.86
CA ALA A 169 3.76 4.25 -7.25
C ALA A 169 3.92 5.26 -6.11
N ASP A 170 4.11 4.74 -4.89
CA ASP A 170 4.35 5.54 -3.70
C ASP A 170 5.80 5.31 -3.24
N LEU A 171 6.66 6.28 -3.48
CA LEU A 171 8.10 6.11 -3.39
C LEU A 171 8.71 7.09 -2.39
N THR A 172 9.82 6.69 -1.78
CA THR A 172 10.58 7.52 -0.83
C THR A 172 11.18 8.76 -1.50
N TYR A 173 11.73 8.61 -2.71
CA TYR A 173 12.43 9.67 -3.41
C TYR A 173 11.56 10.27 -4.52
N PRO A 174 11.23 11.57 -4.47
CA PRO A 174 10.46 12.24 -5.52
C PRO A 174 11.14 12.18 -6.91
N SER A 175 12.47 12.11 -6.94
CA SER A 175 13.24 12.00 -8.19
C SER A 175 12.97 10.71 -8.96
N LEU A 176 12.63 9.60 -8.27
CA LEU A 176 12.26 8.35 -8.92
C LEU A 176 10.93 8.49 -9.69
N CYS A 177 10.05 9.39 -9.24
CA CYS A 177 8.80 9.69 -9.93
C CYS A 177 9.02 10.42 -11.27
N CYS A 178 10.15 11.11 -11.47
CA CYS A 178 10.47 11.73 -12.76
C CYS A 178 10.62 10.68 -13.88
N GLY A 179 11.12 9.49 -13.55
CA GLY A 179 11.19 8.37 -14.49
C GLY A 179 9.80 7.97 -15.01
N PHE A 180 8.80 7.96 -14.13
CA PHE A 180 7.41 7.65 -14.48
C PHE A 180 6.66 8.81 -15.15
N LYS A 181 7.02 10.06 -14.83
CA LYS A 181 6.37 11.26 -15.38
C LYS A 181 6.50 11.37 -16.90
N ASN A 182 7.59 10.83 -17.47
CA ASN A 182 7.83 10.84 -18.91
C ASN A 182 7.15 9.68 -19.65
N LEU A 183 6.55 8.73 -18.93
CA LEU A 183 5.62 7.77 -19.54
C LEU A 183 4.23 8.32 -19.40
N LYS A 184 3.76 8.98 -20.44
CA LYS A 184 2.34 9.20 -20.62
C LYS A 184 1.76 7.92 -21.31
N LYS A 185 0.51 7.51 -21.06
CA LYS A 185 -0.14 6.22 -21.45
C LYS A 185 -0.55 6.27 -22.91
N LYS A 186 -0.22 5.31 -23.78
CA LYS A 186 -0.84 5.35 -25.11
C LYS A 186 -2.36 5.13 -24.99
N ARG A 187 -3.21 6.15 -25.20
CA ARG A 187 -4.68 6.00 -25.25
C ARG A 187 -5.01 5.17 -26.49
N GLY A 188 -5.47 3.93 -26.30
CA GLY A 188 -5.70 3.01 -27.41
C GLY A 188 -6.88 3.44 -28.29
N TYR A 189 -6.84 3.14 -29.58
CA TYR A 189 -7.90 3.45 -30.56
C TYR A 189 -9.31 2.98 -30.11
N LEU A 190 -9.38 1.85 -29.38
CA LEU A 190 -10.62 1.31 -28.79
C LEU A 190 -11.21 2.20 -27.68
N GLU A 191 -10.37 2.82 -26.84
CA GLU A 191 -10.82 3.71 -25.76
C GLU A 191 -11.39 5.02 -26.34
N TYR A 192 -10.80 5.51 -27.45
CA TYR A 192 -11.33 6.63 -28.22
C TYR A 192 -12.72 6.32 -28.81
N ILE A 193 -12.91 5.11 -29.37
CA ILE A 193 -14.20 4.68 -29.93
C ILE A 193 -15.27 4.56 -28.83
N ILE A 194 -14.93 3.96 -27.69
CA ILE A 194 -15.89 3.78 -26.58
C ILE A 194 -16.31 5.14 -26.00
N CYS A 195 -15.37 6.07 -25.80
CA CYS A 195 -15.70 7.43 -25.33
C CYS A 195 -16.53 8.24 -26.34
N ASN A 196 -16.34 8.01 -27.65
CA ASN A 196 -17.11 8.70 -28.68
C ASN A 196 -18.54 8.13 -28.80
N LEU A 197 -18.70 6.81 -28.64
CA LEU A 197 -20.01 6.16 -28.56
C LEU A 197 -20.82 6.65 -27.35
N THR A 198 -20.22 6.73 -26.15
CA THR A 198 -20.91 7.29 -24.97
C THR A 198 -21.29 8.76 -25.15
N ALA A 199 -20.45 9.57 -25.82
CA ALA A 199 -20.79 10.95 -26.16
C ALA A 199 -21.97 11.08 -27.14
N PHE A 200 -22.13 10.13 -28.08
CA PHE A 200 -23.28 10.09 -28.98
C PHE A 200 -24.58 9.63 -28.30
N TYR A 201 -24.50 8.66 -27.38
CA TYR A 201 -25.68 8.20 -26.63
C TYR A 201 -26.19 9.25 -25.62
N ASP A 202 -25.32 10.07 -25.04
CA ASP A 202 -25.72 11.15 -24.12
C ASP A 202 -26.38 12.35 -24.83
N GLN A 203 -26.14 12.57 -26.13
CA GLN A 203 -26.85 13.59 -26.90
C GLN A 203 -28.30 13.20 -27.21
N HIS A 204 -28.62 11.91 -27.29
CA HIS A 204 -29.97 11.45 -27.60
C HIS A 204 -30.94 11.42 -26.41
N GLN A 205 -30.47 11.65 -25.17
CA GLN A 205 -31.34 11.73 -23.99
C GLN A 205 -31.63 13.14 -23.46
N LYS A 206 -31.08 14.21 -24.05
CA LYS A 206 -31.48 15.58 -23.70
C LYS A 206 -32.64 16.08 -24.57
N ARG A 207 -33.82 15.45 -24.45
CA ARG A 207 -35.08 16.14 -24.77
C ARG A 207 -35.56 16.87 -23.52
N SER A 208 -35.39 18.19 -23.57
CA SER A 208 -36.01 19.18 -22.68
C SER A 208 -37.47 18.85 -22.39
N VAL A 209 -37.83 18.76 -21.11
CA VAL A 209 -39.23 18.84 -20.67
C VAL A 209 -39.41 20.26 -20.12
N GLY A 210 -40.01 21.14 -20.92
CA GLY A 210 -40.41 22.47 -20.45
C GLY A 210 -41.59 22.38 -19.48
N PRO A 211 -41.77 23.35 -18.56
CA PRO A 211 -42.89 23.33 -17.62
C PRO A 211 -44.21 23.62 -18.35
N LEU A 212 -45.18 22.71 -18.21
CA LEU A 212 -46.54 22.88 -18.71
C LEU A 212 -47.25 24.02 -17.96
N ARG A 213 -47.68 25.03 -18.72
CA ARG A 213 -48.52 26.15 -18.27
C ARG A 213 -49.97 25.75 -18.51
N VAL A 214 -50.76 25.59 -17.45
CA VAL A 214 -52.21 25.27 -17.54
C VAL A 214 -53.03 26.58 -17.49
N PRO A 215 -54.00 26.80 -18.39
CA PRO A 215 -54.89 27.96 -18.33
C PRO A 215 -56.02 27.79 -17.30
N SER A 216 -56.33 28.88 -16.61
CA SER A 216 -57.43 29.06 -15.67
C SER A 216 -58.79 29.18 -16.37
N LEU A 217 -59.79 28.44 -15.90
CA LEU A 217 -61.21 28.69 -16.15
C LEU A 217 -61.96 28.79 -14.82
N GLN A 218 -62.60 29.94 -14.61
CA GLN A 218 -63.49 30.26 -13.48
C GLN A 218 -64.89 29.69 -13.73
N ILE A 219 -65.46 28.96 -12.76
CA ILE A 219 -66.91 28.90 -12.48
C ILE A 219 -67.09 28.71 -10.96
N ASP A 220 -67.74 29.68 -10.31
CA ASP A 220 -68.35 29.62 -8.96
C ASP A 220 -69.87 29.35 -9.11
N PRO A 221 -70.69 29.16 -8.04
CA PRO A 221 -70.43 28.79 -6.63
C PRO A 221 -71.34 27.62 -6.12
N VAL A 222 -71.14 27.14 -4.88
CA VAL A 222 -72.15 27.01 -3.78
C VAL A 222 -71.49 26.51 -2.48
N SER A 223 -71.96 27.09 -1.37
CA SER A 223 -71.65 26.98 0.07
C SER A 223 -71.41 25.58 0.67
N ASP A 224 -70.43 25.45 1.58
CA ASP A 224 -70.70 25.26 3.02
C ASP A 224 -69.46 25.26 3.95
N THR A 225 -69.54 26.13 4.96
CA THR A 225 -69.05 26.11 6.36
C THR A 225 -67.71 25.49 6.82
N ALA A 226 -67.00 26.35 7.58
CA ALA A 226 -66.29 26.11 8.87
C ALA A 226 -64.84 25.56 8.92
N ALA A 227 -63.96 26.47 9.38
CA ALA A 227 -62.86 26.33 10.34
C ALA A 227 -61.73 25.29 10.12
N ASP A 228 -60.48 25.75 9.96
CA ASP A 228 -59.49 25.74 11.06
C ASP A 228 -58.21 26.55 10.70
N ARG A 229 -57.58 27.13 11.73
CA ARG A 229 -56.38 27.96 11.71
C ARG A 229 -55.11 27.12 11.48
N ARG A 230 -54.12 27.67 10.75
CA ARG A 230 -52.75 27.91 11.27
C ARG A 230 -51.83 28.62 10.27
N GLN A 231 -51.08 29.58 10.82
CA GLN A 231 -50.17 30.51 10.15
C GLN A 231 -48.81 29.88 9.79
N LYS A 232 -48.28 30.35 8.65
CA LYS A 232 -46.90 30.25 8.17
C LYS A 232 -45.90 30.88 9.15
N ARG A 233 -44.68 30.33 9.24
CA ARG A 233 -43.43 31.09 9.41
C ARG A 233 -42.20 30.28 9.02
N SER A 234 -41.31 30.93 8.26
CA SER A 234 -40.00 30.45 7.81
C SER A 234 -38.98 30.49 8.95
N VAL A 235 -38.02 29.56 8.97
CA VAL A 235 -36.88 29.58 9.88
C VAL A 235 -35.59 29.51 9.07
N GLY A 236 -34.72 30.52 9.26
CA GLY A 236 -33.36 30.59 8.71
C GLY A 236 -32.35 29.75 9.52
N PRO A 237 -31.08 29.70 9.10
CA PRO A 237 -30.10 28.75 9.64
C PRO A 237 -29.58 29.14 11.04
N LEU A 238 -29.34 28.10 11.86
CA LEU A 238 -28.82 28.14 13.22
C LEU A 238 -27.29 28.23 13.25
N THR A 239 -26.77 29.14 14.07
CA THR A 239 -25.35 29.27 14.46
C THR A 239 -25.15 28.58 15.82
N VAL A 240 -24.10 27.78 15.98
CA VAL A 240 -23.75 27.05 17.22
C VAL A 240 -22.65 27.80 17.98
N PRO A 241 -22.72 27.94 19.32
CA PRO A 241 -21.72 28.67 20.11
C PRO A 241 -20.59 27.77 20.65
N SER A 242 -19.44 28.40 20.86
CA SER A 242 -18.18 27.88 21.42
C SER A 242 -18.23 27.76 22.95
N LEU A 243 -17.62 26.69 23.48
CA LEU A 243 -17.43 26.44 24.91
C LEU A 243 -15.99 26.78 25.33
N GLN A 244 -15.90 27.49 26.45
CA GLN A 244 -14.70 27.94 27.15
C GLN A 244 -14.61 27.16 28.48
N GLU A 245 -13.46 26.60 28.82
CA GLU A 245 -13.16 26.20 30.20
C GLU A 245 -11.75 26.65 30.62
N GLY A 246 -11.67 27.20 31.84
CA GLY A 246 -10.46 27.68 32.49
C GLY A 246 -9.89 26.68 33.51
N PRO A 247 -8.78 27.02 34.20
CA PRO A 247 -7.85 26.04 34.80
C PRO A 247 -7.86 26.01 36.34
N MET A 248 -7.42 24.90 36.96
CA MET A 248 -6.84 24.87 38.32
C MET A 248 -6.11 23.55 38.68
N GLY A 249 -4.92 23.65 39.30
CA GLY A 249 -4.55 22.89 40.53
C GLY A 249 -3.60 21.67 40.51
N ASP A 250 -2.32 21.91 40.83
CA ASP A 250 -1.32 21.23 41.70
C ASP A 250 -1.16 19.68 41.83
N ALA A 251 0.10 19.19 41.73
CA ALA A 251 0.96 18.75 42.86
C ALA A 251 2.08 17.71 42.50
N ALA A 252 3.30 18.03 42.94
CA ALA A 252 4.48 17.25 43.42
C ALA A 252 4.85 15.83 42.90
N ASP A 253 6.12 15.64 42.49
CA ASP A 253 7.18 14.88 43.21
C ASP A 253 8.50 14.87 42.41
N GLN A 254 9.59 15.45 42.95
CA GLN A 254 10.68 14.84 43.73
C GLN A 254 11.84 14.25 42.90
N GLN A 255 13.00 14.83 43.16
CA GLN A 255 14.34 14.49 42.69
C GLN A 255 15.15 14.01 43.90
N PRO A 256 16.15 13.13 43.70
CA PRO A 256 17.25 13.07 44.63
C PRO A 256 18.59 13.40 43.97
N SER A 257 19.41 14.06 44.79
CA SER A 257 20.80 14.44 44.63
C SER A 257 21.75 13.40 45.23
N GLU A 258 22.96 13.22 44.67
CA GLU A 258 24.21 12.93 45.40
C GLU A 258 25.42 13.23 44.48
N VAL A 259 26.22 14.27 44.76
CA VAL A 259 27.53 14.29 45.47
C VAL A 259 28.67 13.57 44.72
N GLY A 260 29.70 14.33 44.36
CA GLY A 260 30.79 13.91 43.46
C GLY A 260 32.07 13.43 44.13
N PHE A 261 33.05 13.06 43.29
CA PHE A 261 34.48 12.94 43.63
C PHE A 261 35.34 13.17 42.37
N ARG A 262 36.56 13.67 42.61
CA ARG A 262 37.53 14.24 41.67
C ARG A 262 38.45 13.22 40.97
N ASP A 263 39.09 13.75 39.91
CA ASP A 263 40.42 13.46 39.32
C ASP A 263 40.58 12.31 38.31
N GLY A 264 41.13 12.67 37.14
CA GLY A 264 41.69 11.71 36.17
C GLY A 264 41.67 12.16 34.70
N VAL A 265 42.67 12.94 34.31
CA VAL A 265 43.03 13.35 32.94
C VAL A 265 43.10 12.15 31.97
N PHE A 266 42.55 12.26 30.74
CA PHE A 266 43.22 11.93 29.46
C PHE A 266 42.33 12.33 28.26
N ARG A 267 42.97 12.92 27.24
CA ARG A 267 42.42 13.39 25.95
C ARG A 267 41.82 12.24 25.13
N ASP A 268 40.75 12.48 24.38
CA ASP A 268 40.81 12.53 22.92
C ASP A 268 39.49 13.01 22.28
N THR A 269 39.65 13.89 21.30
CA THR A 269 38.63 14.51 20.46
C THR A 269 37.91 13.49 19.57
N GLN A 270 36.59 13.35 19.71
CA GLN A 270 35.75 12.73 18.69
C GLN A 270 34.45 13.52 18.52
N GLY A 271 34.36 14.21 17.39
CA GLY A 271 33.19 14.98 16.98
C GLY A 271 32.01 14.09 16.59
N ASP A 272 30.83 14.55 16.98
CA ASP A 272 29.49 14.05 16.65
C ASP A 272 29.23 14.04 15.12
N PRO A 273 28.83 12.92 14.49
CA PRO A 273 28.62 12.85 13.04
C PRO A 273 27.23 13.36 12.59
N ARG A 274 26.54 14.18 13.39
CA ARG A 274 25.17 14.67 13.08
C ARG A 274 25.07 16.10 12.59
N ARG A 275 26.15 16.73 12.15
CA ARG A 275 26.13 18.01 11.45
C ARG A 275 27.23 18.01 10.42
N ASP A 276 26.86 17.82 9.16
CA ASP A 276 27.55 18.33 7.95
C ASP A 276 27.17 17.49 6.72
N PHE A 277 25.95 17.67 6.20
CA PHE A 277 25.65 17.36 4.80
C PHE A 277 24.65 18.39 4.25
N GLN A 278 25.04 19.66 4.30
CA GLN A 278 24.53 20.70 3.42
C GLN A 278 25.69 21.15 2.53
N SER A 279 25.91 20.46 1.42
CA SER A 279 26.63 20.92 0.22
C SER A 279 27.06 19.70 -0.61
N SER A 280 26.26 19.35 -1.63
CA SER A 280 26.72 18.85 -2.93
C SER A 280 25.49 18.42 -3.73
N LEU A 281 24.87 19.41 -4.38
CA LEU A 281 23.94 19.21 -5.47
C LEU A 281 24.76 18.87 -6.71
N HIS A 282 24.94 17.60 -7.05
CA HIS A 282 25.10 17.10 -8.42
C HIS A 282 25.17 15.56 -8.43
N TYR A 283 24.05 14.91 -8.74
CA TYR A 283 24.07 13.53 -9.21
C TYR A 283 23.73 13.53 -10.70
N HIS A 284 24.71 13.14 -11.52
CA HIS A 284 24.51 12.91 -12.95
C HIS A 284 23.70 11.61 -13.13
N ALA A 285 22.45 11.73 -13.56
CA ALA A 285 21.68 10.61 -14.07
C ALA A 285 22.07 10.40 -15.54
N TYR A 286 22.75 9.29 -15.85
CA TYR A 286 22.97 8.83 -17.22
C TYR A 286 21.65 8.32 -17.78
N PHE A 287 21.10 9.02 -18.77
CA PHE A 287 20.00 8.54 -19.59
C PHE A 287 20.58 7.89 -20.84
N GLY A 288 20.44 6.56 -20.94
CA GLY A 288 20.65 5.85 -22.20
C GLY A 288 19.61 6.31 -23.20
N GLY A 289 20.04 7.02 -24.24
CA GLY A 289 19.17 7.55 -25.28
C GLY A 289 18.70 6.48 -26.25
N GLN A 290 17.42 6.51 -26.59
CA GLN A 290 16.88 6.20 -27.92
C GLN A 290 15.44 6.75 -28.03
N PRO A 291 15.01 7.13 -29.25
CA PRO A 291 14.04 8.21 -29.47
C PRO A 291 12.58 7.77 -29.36
N ASP A 292 11.77 8.80 -29.14
CA ASP A 292 10.33 8.86 -28.93
C ASP A 292 9.48 8.13 -29.97
N ASP A 293 8.33 7.62 -29.50
CA ASP A 293 7.05 7.79 -30.19
C ASP A 293 5.89 7.64 -29.19
N ASP A 294 5.22 8.78 -28.95
CA ASP A 294 3.79 9.12 -28.77
C ASP A 294 2.84 8.48 -27.72
N VAL A 295 1.91 9.32 -27.19
CA VAL A 295 0.70 9.16 -26.31
C VAL A 295 0.89 8.70 -24.83
N GLY A 296 0.35 9.26 -23.73
CA GLY A 296 -0.84 10.12 -23.39
C GLY A 296 -1.70 9.65 -22.14
N PHE A 297 -1.26 9.83 -20.86
CA PHE A 297 -1.92 9.28 -19.61
C PHE A 297 -3.13 10.07 -19.11
N GLY A 298 -4.04 9.38 -18.40
CA GLY A 298 -5.07 9.93 -17.51
C GLY A 298 -4.67 9.86 -16.03
N GLU A 299 -5.15 10.87 -15.29
CA GLU A 299 -5.06 11.26 -13.86
C GLU A 299 -5.06 10.09 -12.83
N THR A 300 -4.38 10.09 -11.67
CA THR A 300 -3.99 11.12 -10.69
C THR A 300 -2.74 10.62 -9.92
N LEU A 301 -1.74 11.46 -9.67
CA LEU A 301 -0.67 11.19 -8.70
C LEU A 301 -0.94 12.04 -7.45
N LYS A 302 -1.25 11.40 -6.32
CA LYS A 302 -1.33 12.09 -5.02
C LYS A 302 0.01 11.96 -4.30
N ASN A 303 0.63 13.11 -4.00
CA ASN A 303 1.25 13.33 -2.70
C ASN A 303 1.20 14.85 -2.40
N PRO A 304 0.71 15.28 -1.22
CA PRO A 304 0.87 16.66 -0.75
C PRO A 304 2.33 16.98 -0.43
#